data_AF-A0A7S0AXB9-F1
#
_entry.id   AF-A0A7S0AXB9-F1
#
_cell.length_a   1.000
_cell.length_b   1.000
_cell.length_c   1.000
_cell.angle_alpha   90.00
_cell.angle_beta   90.00
_cell.angle_gamma   90.00
#
_symmetry.space_group_name_H-M   'P 1'
#
loop_
_entity.id
_entity.type
_entity.pdbx_description
1 polymer ?
#
loop_
_entity_poly.entity_id
_entity_poly.type
_entity_poly.pdbx_seq_one_letter_code
_entity_poly.pdbx_strand_id
1 'polypeptide(L)'
;TLEVGSAKMMSSPRLAAAATALAICLAASPAGAFQPISSSARPITALSAAQSNNNDDDVSLLGGVRGVAAAFTLFAMTTLSGPAGAVSGGGLDYANLDITGQDFSNEAKTYKGKDFSQVIAKGTNFAKSNLQGCRFYKAYLVNADFSGADLRGAALEDTSMDGASLKDAVAVGSYFGQSLLDVKTMENGDFSDAQIPVKTLPLVCEREDVKGTNPVTGVDTRESLMCP
;
A
#
# COMPACT_ATOMS: atom_id res chain seq x y z
N THR A 1 -68.93 13.72 -17.93
CA THR A 1 -69.02 14.88 -17.02
C THR A 1 -68.33 14.55 -15.72
N LEU A 2 -67.14 15.11 -15.51
CA LEU A 2 -66.59 15.67 -14.26
C LEU A 2 -65.07 15.83 -14.41
N GLU A 3 -64.64 17.10 -14.43
CA GLU A 3 -63.26 17.59 -14.50
C GLU A 3 -62.52 17.39 -13.18
N VAL A 4 -61.19 17.21 -13.25
CA VAL A 4 -60.26 17.38 -12.14
C VAL A 4 -59.07 18.26 -12.59
N GLY A 5 -58.94 19.41 -11.93
CA GLY A 5 -57.67 19.90 -11.36
C GLY A 5 -56.60 20.46 -12.29
N SER A 6 -56.60 21.78 -12.49
CA SER A 6 -55.44 22.57 -12.94
C SER A 6 -54.56 22.98 -11.74
N ALA A 7 -53.23 22.89 -11.89
CA ALA A 7 -52.27 23.58 -11.02
C ALA A 7 -51.29 24.40 -11.86
N LYS A 8 -51.14 25.67 -11.45
CA LYS A 8 -50.56 26.81 -12.18
C LYS A 8 -49.16 27.13 -11.68
N MET A 9 -48.36 27.64 -12.60
CA MET A 9 -46.94 28.01 -12.54
C MET A 9 -46.71 29.42 -11.92
N MET A 10 -45.43 29.73 -11.58
CA MET A 10 -44.81 31.06 -11.32
C MET A 10 -45.05 31.62 -9.89
N SER A 11 -44.16 32.35 -9.19
CA SER A 11 -42.92 33.10 -9.51
C SER A 11 -42.22 33.50 -8.18
N SER A 12 -40.89 33.67 -8.23
CA SER A 12 -40.02 34.31 -7.22
C SER A 12 -40.24 35.84 -7.08
N PRO A 13 -39.74 36.46 -5.99
CA PRO A 13 -38.96 37.70 -6.14
C PRO A 13 -37.70 37.81 -5.25
N ARG A 14 -36.82 38.75 -5.65
CA ARG A 14 -35.53 39.15 -5.08
C ARG A 14 -35.68 40.23 -3.97
N LEU A 15 -34.70 40.36 -3.05
CA LEU A 15 -34.23 41.58 -2.34
C LEU A 15 -33.03 41.14 -1.43
N ALA A 16 -31.76 41.51 -1.54
CA ALA A 16 -31.02 42.79 -1.56
C ALA A 16 -30.66 43.40 -0.16
N ALA A 17 -29.33 43.56 0.06
CA ALA A 17 -28.60 44.47 0.98
C ALA A 17 -28.61 44.21 2.50
N ALA A 18 -27.69 44.71 3.34
CA ALA A 18 -26.26 45.04 3.34
C ALA A 18 -25.92 45.61 4.75
N ALA A 19 -24.73 45.25 5.29
CA ALA A 19 -23.83 46.06 6.14
C ALA A 19 -24.13 46.41 7.64
N THR A 20 -23.09 46.13 8.47
CA THR A 20 -22.52 46.90 9.63
C THR A 20 -23.38 47.18 10.88
N ALA A 21 -22.93 47.25 12.13
CA ALA A 21 -21.72 47.05 12.96
C ALA A 21 -22.25 47.14 14.43
N LEU A 22 -21.71 46.53 15.49
CA LEU A 22 -20.59 47.00 16.35
C LEU A 22 -20.71 46.27 17.72
N ALA A 23 -19.57 46.10 18.39
CA ALA A 23 -19.28 45.31 19.59
C ALA A 23 -19.95 45.71 20.92
N ILE A 24 -19.89 44.82 21.93
CA ILE A 24 -19.21 45.02 23.25
C ILE A 24 -19.21 43.70 24.07
N CYS A 25 -18.07 43.43 24.70
CA CYS A 25 -17.64 42.25 25.47
C CYS A 25 -18.41 41.99 26.79
N LEU A 26 -18.42 40.74 27.27
CA LEU A 26 -17.87 40.37 28.59
C LEU A 26 -17.64 38.85 28.75
N ALA A 27 -16.70 38.52 29.64
CA ALA A 27 -15.89 37.32 29.72
C ALA A 27 -16.58 36.04 30.26
N ALA A 28 -16.05 34.87 29.86
CA ALA A 28 -15.71 33.77 30.75
C ALA A 28 -14.83 32.72 30.03
N SER A 29 -13.60 32.55 30.51
CA SER A 29 -12.78 31.33 30.39
C SER A 29 -12.83 30.63 31.76
N PRO A 30 -12.56 29.32 31.93
CA PRO A 30 -11.56 28.56 31.16
C PRO A 30 -11.90 27.07 30.84
N ALA A 31 -10.94 26.42 30.17
CA ALA A 31 -10.63 24.98 30.13
C ALA A 31 -10.88 24.26 28.79
N GLY A 32 -9.79 23.71 28.22
CA GLY A 32 -9.83 22.61 27.26
C GLY A 32 -9.44 22.93 25.81
N ALA A 33 -8.26 23.49 25.56
CA ALA A 33 -7.74 23.63 24.21
C ALA A 33 -7.23 22.28 23.66
N PHE A 34 -8.06 21.64 22.83
CA PHE A 34 -7.61 20.66 21.82
C PHE A 34 -6.91 21.45 20.71
N GLN A 35 -5.65 21.16 20.41
CA GLN A 35 -4.94 21.72 19.25
C GLN A 35 -4.67 20.59 18.25
N PRO A 36 -4.86 20.84 16.94
CA PRO A 36 -4.58 19.87 15.89
C PRO A 36 -3.07 19.79 15.64
N ILE A 37 -2.52 18.58 15.65
CA ILE A 37 -1.13 18.35 15.26
C ILE A 37 -1.02 18.44 13.74
N SER A 38 -0.48 19.57 13.30
CA SER A 38 0.20 19.76 12.03
C SER A 38 1.35 18.74 11.90
N SER A 39 1.20 17.75 11.02
CA SER A 39 2.32 16.89 10.63
C SER A 39 3.08 17.55 9.49
N SER A 40 4.21 18.16 9.84
CA SER A 40 5.17 18.67 8.87
C SER A 40 5.84 17.50 8.15
N ALA A 41 5.59 17.40 6.85
CA ALA A 41 6.40 16.59 5.94
C ALA A 41 7.85 17.11 5.99
N ARG A 42 8.79 16.24 6.35
CA ARG A 42 10.22 16.45 6.11
C ARG A 42 10.64 15.61 4.90
N PRO A 43 11.28 16.19 3.88
CA PRO A 43 11.85 15.42 2.80
C PRO A 43 13.08 14.66 3.30
N ILE A 44 13.12 13.35 3.10
CA ILE A 44 14.35 12.56 3.28
C ILE A 44 15.18 12.76 2.02
N THR A 45 16.23 13.57 2.14
CA THR A 45 17.30 13.65 1.14
C THR A 45 17.96 12.28 0.97
N ALA A 46 18.08 11.86 -0.29
CA ALA A 46 18.73 10.65 -0.74
C ALA A 46 20.14 10.50 -0.16
N LEU A 47 20.41 9.37 0.49
CA LEU A 47 21.78 8.92 0.77
C LEU A 47 22.15 7.92 -0.32
N SER A 48 23.16 8.27 -1.10
CA SER A 48 23.66 7.50 -2.23
C SER A 48 24.25 6.16 -1.81
N ALA A 49 24.06 5.19 -2.71
CA ALA A 49 24.66 3.86 -2.82
C ALA A 49 25.93 3.56 -2.00
N ALA A 50 25.89 2.43 -1.29
CA ALA A 50 27.06 1.59 -1.08
C ALA A 50 26.75 0.20 -1.64
N GLN A 51 27.45 -0.16 -2.71
CA GLN A 51 27.45 -1.48 -3.32
C GLN A 51 28.14 -2.47 -2.37
N SER A 52 27.46 -3.57 -2.02
CA SER A 52 28.08 -4.70 -1.33
C SER A 52 28.58 -5.70 -2.37
N ASN A 53 29.86 -5.61 -2.71
CA ASN A 53 30.58 -6.71 -3.34
C ASN A 53 31.15 -7.58 -2.22
N ASN A 54 30.68 -8.83 -2.13
CA ASN A 54 31.24 -9.83 -1.25
C ASN A 54 32.53 -10.36 -1.87
N ASN A 55 33.66 -10.11 -1.21
CA ASN A 55 34.92 -10.81 -1.46
C ASN A 55 35.26 -11.59 -0.20
N ASP A 56 35.21 -12.92 -0.29
CA ASP A 56 35.81 -13.82 0.68
C ASP A 56 37.26 -14.14 0.25
N ASP A 57 38.11 -14.30 1.27
CA ASP A 57 39.39 -15.02 1.31
C ASP A 57 40.63 -14.41 0.61
N ASP A 58 41.53 -13.79 1.40
CA ASP A 58 42.76 -14.45 1.88
C ASP A 58 43.76 -13.47 2.54
N VAL A 59 44.18 -13.83 3.76
CA VAL A 59 45.20 -13.12 4.55
C VAL A 59 46.55 -13.81 4.34
N SER A 60 47.56 -13.08 3.89
CA SER A 60 48.95 -13.53 3.90
C SER A 60 49.86 -12.44 4.49
N LEU A 61 50.31 -12.69 5.71
CA LEU A 61 51.40 -12.01 6.42
C LEU A 61 52.75 -12.47 5.84
N LEU A 62 53.66 -11.53 5.51
CA LEU A 62 55.07 -11.49 5.96
C LEU A 62 55.92 -10.49 5.15
N GLY A 63 56.60 -9.59 5.88
CA GLY A 63 57.98 -9.19 5.59
C GLY A 63 58.21 -7.97 4.71
N GLY A 64 58.64 -6.84 5.30
CA GLY A 64 59.28 -5.76 4.55
C GLY A 64 59.32 -4.41 5.28
N VAL A 65 60.22 -4.27 6.24
CA VAL A 65 60.54 -2.98 6.89
C VAL A 65 61.30 -2.08 5.91
N ARG A 66 60.83 -0.84 5.70
CA ARG A 66 61.67 0.36 5.48
C ARG A 66 60.82 1.62 5.54
N GLY A 67 61.15 2.48 6.51
CA GLY A 67 60.26 3.51 7.02
C GLY A 67 60.12 4.78 6.20
N VAL A 68 59.14 5.58 6.61
CA VAL A 68 59.15 7.04 6.55
C VAL A 68 58.45 7.52 7.82
N ALA A 69 59.11 8.44 8.52
CA ALA A 69 58.59 9.12 9.70
C ALA A 69 57.40 10.01 9.31
N ALA A 70 56.24 9.78 9.91
CA ALA A 70 55.18 10.77 10.00
C ALA A 70 54.50 10.61 11.36
N ALA A 71 54.45 11.72 12.09
CA ALA A 71 53.92 11.82 13.44
C ALA A 71 52.47 11.32 13.50
N PHE A 72 52.27 10.13 14.03
CA PHE A 72 50.94 9.67 14.43
C PHE A 72 50.62 10.27 15.79
N THR A 73 49.79 11.30 15.76
CA THR A 73 49.06 11.76 16.94
C THR A 73 48.35 10.56 17.55
N LEU A 74 48.60 10.32 18.84
CA LEU A 74 47.92 9.32 19.64
C LEU A 74 46.45 9.75 19.79
N PHE A 75 45.62 9.49 18.78
CA PHE A 75 44.18 9.57 18.94
C PHE A 75 43.77 8.30 19.66
N ALA A 76 43.58 8.41 20.98
CA ALA A 76 42.97 7.37 21.77
C ALA A 76 41.63 7.00 21.14
N MET A 77 41.59 5.86 20.45
CA MET A 77 40.34 5.24 20.03
C MET A 77 39.58 4.82 21.28
N THR A 78 38.81 5.74 21.83
CA THR A 78 37.67 5.39 22.67
C THR A 78 36.71 4.63 21.75
N THR A 79 36.76 3.30 21.79
CA THR A 79 35.68 2.48 21.25
C THR A 79 34.46 2.78 22.11
N LEU A 80 33.69 3.79 21.71
CA LEU A 80 32.33 3.94 22.20
C LEU A 80 31.60 2.74 21.65
N SER A 81 31.55 1.67 22.44
CA SER A 81 30.58 0.59 22.28
C SER A 81 29.22 1.23 22.49
N GLY A 82 28.71 1.91 21.47
CA GLY A 82 27.30 2.20 21.36
C GLY A 82 26.56 0.88 21.51
N PRO A 83 25.35 0.87 22.11
CA PRO A 83 24.59 -0.36 22.20
C PRO A 83 24.52 -0.91 20.78
N ALA A 84 25.03 -2.13 20.59
CA ALA A 84 24.75 -2.91 19.41
C ALA A 84 23.23 -3.01 19.39
N GLY A 85 22.57 -2.11 18.65
CA GLY A 85 21.16 -2.19 18.38
C GLY A 85 21.00 -3.54 17.75
N ALA A 86 20.39 -4.46 18.48
CA ALA A 86 20.10 -5.78 17.98
C ALA A 86 19.35 -5.56 16.66
N VAL A 87 20.01 -5.87 15.54
CA VAL A 87 19.31 -6.02 14.28
C VAL A 87 18.46 -7.25 14.51
N SER A 88 17.20 -7.02 14.84
CA SER A 88 16.19 -8.06 14.87
C SER A 88 16.20 -8.71 13.50
N GLY A 89 16.87 -9.86 13.40
CA GLY A 89 16.74 -10.81 12.30
C GLY A 89 15.40 -11.53 12.29
N GLY A 90 14.34 -10.90 12.82
CA GLY A 90 12.95 -11.30 12.62
C GLY A 90 12.34 -10.32 11.63
N GLY A 91 11.97 -10.81 10.45
CA GLY A 91 11.32 -10.02 9.41
C GLY A 91 10.20 -9.18 10.02
N LEU A 92 10.28 -7.85 9.88
CA LEU A 92 9.20 -6.99 10.32
C LEU A 92 8.04 -7.20 9.34
N ASP A 93 7.19 -8.13 9.76
CA ASP A 93 5.84 -8.34 9.26
C ASP A 93 4.99 -7.09 9.53
N TYR A 94 4.15 -6.76 8.56
CA TYR A 94 3.20 -5.63 8.59
C TYR A 94 1.89 -5.98 9.30
N ALA A 95 1.82 -7.19 9.88
CA ALA A 95 0.64 -7.69 10.52
C ALA A 95 0.16 -6.74 11.64
N ASN A 96 -1.15 -6.48 11.67
CA ASN A 96 -1.82 -5.58 12.63
C ASN A 96 -1.40 -4.10 12.57
N LEU A 97 -0.65 -3.67 11.55
CA LEU A 97 -0.31 -2.25 11.39
C LEU A 97 -1.42 -1.48 10.67
N ASP A 98 -1.46 -0.17 10.91
CA ASP A 98 -2.19 0.77 10.05
C ASP A 98 -1.22 1.40 9.06
N ILE A 99 -1.40 1.06 7.79
CA ILE A 99 -0.65 1.57 6.64
C ILE A 99 -1.54 2.34 5.67
N THR A 100 -2.69 2.83 6.14
CA THR A 100 -3.66 3.59 5.32
C THR A 100 -2.98 4.68 4.49
N GLY A 101 -3.23 4.66 3.19
CA GLY A 101 -2.73 5.65 2.23
C GLY A 101 -1.22 5.64 2.00
N GLN A 102 -0.49 4.64 2.52
CA GLN A 102 0.95 4.55 2.29
C GLN A 102 1.27 4.05 0.88
N ASP A 103 2.51 4.27 0.46
CA ASP A 103 3.02 3.87 -0.85
C ASP A 103 4.03 2.72 -0.73
N PHE A 104 3.65 1.59 -1.32
CA PHE A 104 4.40 0.34 -1.42
C PHE A 104 4.71 -0.01 -2.88
N SER A 105 4.43 0.86 -3.85
CA SER A 105 4.53 0.57 -5.31
C SER A 105 5.95 0.39 -5.86
N ASN A 106 6.96 0.37 -4.99
CA ASN A 106 8.35 0.31 -5.37
C ASN A 106 8.78 -1.11 -5.79
N GLU A 107 8.91 -1.33 -7.10
CA GLU A 107 9.43 -2.56 -7.71
C GLU A 107 10.81 -3.00 -7.19
N ALA A 108 11.67 -2.07 -6.78
CA ALA A 108 12.99 -2.39 -6.24
C ALA A 108 12.93 -2.98 -4.83
N LYS A 109 11.82 -2.79 -4.12
CA LYS A 109 11.61 -3.32 -2.78
C LYS A 109 10.77 -4.59 -2.85
N THR A 110 11.38 -5.72 -2.49
CA THR A 110 10.65 -6.99 -2.40
C THR A 110 9.92 -7.11 -1.07
N TYR A 111 8.63 -7.40 -1.14
CA TYR A 111 7.82 -7.76 0.01
C TYR A 111 7.55 -9.27 0.05
N LYS A 112 8.27 -10.04 -0.76
CA LYS A 112 8.07 -11.49 -0.90
C LYS A 112 8.01 -12.19 0.47
N GLY A 113 6.95 -12.96 0.65
CA GLY A 113 6.69 -13.78 1.84
C GLY A 113 6.45 -12.97 3.13
N LYS A 114 6.17 -11.67 3.06
CA LYS A 114 5.85 -10.85 4.23
C LYS A 114 4.41 -11.09 4.69
N ASP A 115 4.21 -10.98 6.00
CA ASP A 115 2.90 -11.07 6.60
C ASP A 115 2.24 -9.67 6.71
N PHE A 116 1.09 -9.52 6.07
CA PHE A 116 0.17 -8.38 6.12
C PHE A 116 -1.16 -8.77 6.79
N SER A 117 -1.19 -9.84 7.57
CA SER A 117 -2.42 -10.31 8.23
C SER A 117 -2.99 -9.25 9.15
N GLN A 118 -4.30 -9.03 9.08
CA GLN A 118 -5.01 -8.04 9.90
C GLN A 118 -4.49 -6.59 9.73
N VAL A 119 -3.78 -6.30 8.64
CA VAL A 119 -3.34 -4.93 8.35
C VAL A 119 -4.54 -4.05 7.99
N ILE A 120 -4.50 -2.77 8.39
CA ILE A 120 -5.40 -1.74 7.89
C ILE A 120 -4.66 -1.02 6.76
N ALA A 121 -5.02 -1.34 5.51
CA ALA A 121 -4.33 -0.81 4.32
C ALA A 121 -5.30 -0.09 3.38
N LYS A 122 -6.27 0.64 3.94
CA LYS A 122 -7.25 1.40 3.16
C LYS A 122 -6.53 2.40 2.23
N GLY A 123 -6.84 2.40 0.94
CA GLY A 123 -6.27 3.32 -0.03
C GLY A 123 -4.75 3.21 -0.21
N THR A 124 -4.14 2.11 0.23
CA THR A 124 -2.69 1.89 0.12
C THR A 124 -2.33 1.55 -1.31
N ASN A 125 -1.20 2.09 -1.79
CA ASN A 125 -0.70 1.82 -3.13
C ASN A 125 0.29 0.66 -3.12
N PHE A 126 -0.10 -0.50 -3.63
CA PHE A 126 0.75 -1.67 -3.87
C PHE A 126 1.07 -1.87 -5.36
N ALA A 127 0.78 -0.89 -6.23
CA ALA A 127 0.91 -1.05 -7.67
C ALA A 127 2.33 -1.50 -8.06
N LYS A 128 2.46 -2.48 -8.94
CA LYS A 128 3.74 -3.03 -9.42
C LYS A 128 4.68 -3.60 -8.36
N SER A 129 4.23 -3.72 -7.11
CA SER A 129 5.06 -4.28 -6.04
C SER A 129 5.21 -5.80 -6.18
N ASN A 130 6.32 -6.34 -5.66
CA ASN A 130 6.52 -7.78 -5.57
C ASN A 130 5.99 -8.31 -4.24
N LEU A 131 4.81 -8.93 -4.29
CA LEU A 131 4.04 -9.48 -3.17
C LEU A 131 3.92 -11.01 -3.23
N GLN A 132 4.86 -11.68 -3.91
CA GLN A 132 4.83 -13.14 -4.05
C GLN A 132 4.78 -13.82 -2.68
N GLY A 133 3.85 -14.73 -2.49
CA GLY A 133 3.70 -15.49 -1.24
C GLY A 133 3.35 -14.65 -0.01
N CYS A 134 2.94 -13.39 -0.16
CA CYS A 134 2.49 -12.57 0.97
C CYS A 134 1.20 -13.11 1.58
N ARG A 135 1.03 -12.91 2.88
CA ARG A 135 -0.22 -13.24 3.59
C ARG A 135 -1.00 -11.98 3.91
N PHE A 136 -2.22 -11.85 3.38
CA PHE A 136 -3.15 -10.76 3.66
C PHE A 136 -4.36 -11.23 4.49
N TYR A 137 -4.23 -12.33 5.23
CA TYR A 137 -5.34 -12.92 5.98
C TYR A 137 -6.04 -11.88 6.88
N LYS A 138 -7.34 -11.69 6.70
CA LYS A 138 -8.14 -10.67 7.43
C LYS A 138 -7.69 -9.22 7.25
N ALA A 139 -6.96 -8.89 6.18
CA ALA A 139 -6.58 -7.53 5.88
C ALA A 139 -7.76 -6.67 5.42
N TYR A 140 -7.74 -5.39 5.81
CA TYR A 140 -8.68 -4.37 5.33
C TYR A 140 -8.04 -3.58 4.18
N LEU A 141 -8.36 -4.00 2.94
CA LEU A 141 -7.75 -3.55 1.68
C LEU A 141 -8.68 -2.62 0.88
N VAL A 142 -9.64 -1.96 1.54
CA VAL A 142 -10.63 -1.10 0.88
C VAL A 142 -9.95 0.02 0.09
N ASN A 143 -10.29 0.13 -1.20
CA ASN A 143 -9.66 1.04 -2.18
C ASN A 143 -8.13 0.88 -2.35
N ALA A 144 -7.54 -0.25 -1.94
CA ALA A 144 -6.12 -0.49 -2.18
C ALA A 144 -5.84 -0.70 -3.68
N ASP A 145 -4.67 -0.28 -4.13
CA ASP A 145 -4.26 -0.41 -5.53
C ASP A 145 -3.21 -1.52 -5.68
N PHE A 146 -3.57 -2.65 -6.28
CA PHE A 146 -2.64 -3.73 -6.64
C PHE A 146 -2.33 -3.74 -8.14
N SER A 147 -2.51 -2.63 -8.85
CA SER A 147 -2.40 -2.62 -10.30
C SER A 147 -1.00 -3.01 -10.77
N GLY A 148 -0.89 -4.05 -11.60
CA GLY A 148 0.40 -4.60 -12.05
C GLY A 148 1.22 -5.30 -10.97
N ALA A 149 0.68 -5.51 -9.76
CA ALA A 149 1.40 -6.17 -8.69
C ALA A 149 1.60 -7.67 -8.96
N ASP A 150 2.68 -8.22 -8.44
CA ASP A 150 3.00 -9.64 -8.51
C ASP A 150 2.55 -10.34 -7.23
N LEU A 151 1.37 -10.96 -7.29
CA LEU A 151 0.66 -11.62 -6.20
C LEU A 151 0.80 -13.15 -6.26
N ARG A 152 1.79 -13.69 -7.00
CA ARG A 152 1.90 -15.14 -7.18
C ARG A 152 2.01 -15.88 -5.86
N GLY A 153 1.11 -16.84 -5.64
CA GLY A 153 1.01 -17.60 -4.39
C GLY A 153 0.62 -16.78 -3.16
N ALA A 154 0.14 -15.54 -3.30
CA ALA A 154 -0.31 -14.73 -2.18
C ALA A 154 -1.64 -15.27 -1.61
N ALA A 155 -1.83 -15.09 -0.31
CA ALA A 155 -2.99 -15.56 0.44
C ALA A 155 -3.89 -14.37 0.81
N LEU A 156 -5.02 -14.19 0.13
CA LEU A 156 -5.98 -13.08 0.30
C LEU A 156 -7.34 -13.55 0.84
N GLU A 157 -7.36 -14.61 1.65
CA GLU A 157 -8.59 -15.11 2.28
C GLU A 157 -9.07 -14.19 3.41
N ASP A 158 -10.39 -14.17 3.62
CA ASP A 158 -11.07 -13.38 4.65
C ASP A 158 -10.76 -11.86 4.62
N THR A 159 -10.37 -11.32 3.46
CA THR A 159 -10.07 -9.88 3.28
C THR A 159 -11.32 -9.03 3.01
N SER A 160 -11.21 -7.71 3.20
CA SER A 160 -12.17 -6.75 2.62
C SER A 160 -11.49 -6.00 1.47
N MET A 161 -11.98 -6.18 0.24
CA MET A 161 -11.37 -5.62 -0.97
C MET A 161 -12.30 -4.65 -1.71
N ASP A 162 -13.29 -4.07 -1.01
CA ASP A 162 -14.23 -3.11 -1.60
C ASP A 162 -13.48 -1.98 -2.33
N GLY A 163 -13.69 -1.88 -3.64
CA GLY A 163 -13.07 -0.83 -4.44
C GLY A 163 -11.57 -1.03 -4.74
N ALA A 164 -10.97 -2.15 -4.34
CA ALA A 164 -9.57 -2.44 -4.65
C ALA A 164 -9.35 -2.71 -6.15
N SER A 165 -8.19 -2.35 -6.69
CA SER A 165 -7.83 -2.58 -8.10
C SER A 165 -6.90 -3.78 -8.23
N LEU A 166 -7.26 -4.78 -9.03
CA LEU A 166 -6.41 -5.89 -9.46
C LEU A 166 -6.02 -5.78 -10.95
N LYS A 167 -6.14 -4.59 -11.53
CA LYS A 167 -5.85 -4.37 -12.95
C LYS A 167 -4.41 -4.78 -13.28
N ASP A 168 -4.21 -5.53 -14.36
CA ASP A 168 -2.87 -5.99 -14.81
C ASP A 168 -2.11 -6.88 -13.78
N ALA A 169 -2.71 -7.25 -12.63
CA ALA A 169 -2.02 -8.00 -11.58
C ALA A 169 -1.75 -9.46 -12.00
N VAL A 170 -0.62 -10.00 -11.54
CA VAL A 170 -0.26 -11.42 -11.75
C VAL A 170 -0.55 -12.18 -10.47
N ALA A 171 -1.69 -12.86 -10.42
CA ALA A 171 -2.23 -13.55 -9.25
C ALA A 171 -2.18 -15.09 -9.38
N VAL A 172 -1.21 -15.60 -10.14
CA VAL A 172 -1.08 -17.05 -10.40
C VAL A 172 -0.91 -17.84 -9.11
N GLY A 173 -1.73 -18.86 -8.90
CA GLY A 173 -1.68 -19.72 -7.70
C GLY A 173 -2.03 -19.03 -6.38
N SER A 174 -2.60 -17.82 -6.43
CA SER A 174 -3.04 -17.10 -5.22
C SER A 174 -4.36 -17.65 -4.68
N TYR A 175 -4.70 -17.27 -3.44
CA TYR A 175 -5.92 -17.70 -2.75
C TYR A 175 -6.83 -16.49 -2.53
N PHE A 176 -8.09 -16.60 -2.93
CA PHE A 176 -9.07 -15.54 -2.76
C PHE A 176 -10.29 -16.01 -1.96
N GLY A 177 -10.91 -15.08 -1.23
CA GLY A 177 -12.21 -15.26 -0.60
C GLY A 177 -13.37 -14.72 -1.44
N GLN A 178 -14.53 -14.57 -0.80
CA GLN A 178 -15.71 -13.94 -1.42
C GLN A 178 -15.46 -12.47 -1.79
N SER A 179 -14.52 -11.79 -1.12
CA SER A 179 -14.16 -10.39 -1.32
C SER A 179 -13.68 -10.06 -2.73
N LEU A 180 -13.31 -11.07 -3.52
CA LEU A 180 -12.99 -10.91 -4.93
C LEU A 180 -14.16 -10.33 -5.75
N LEU A 181 -15.41 -10.51 -5.30
CA LEU A 181 -16.59 -9.92 -5.94
C LEU A 181 -16.72 -8.42 -5.69
N ASP A 182 -16.05 -7.88 -4.69
CA ASP A 182 -16.19 -6.49 -4.24
C ASP A 182 -15.08 -5.57 -4.82
N VAL A 183 -14.14 -6.16 -5.56
CA VAL A 183 -13.06 -5.41 -6.21
C VAL A 183 -13.61 -4.46 -7.27
N LYS A 184 -12.96 -3.31 -7.43
CA LYS A 184 -13.30 -2.32 -8.44
C LYS A 184 -13.07 -2.83 -9.85
N THR A 185 -11.95 -3.50 -10.08
CA THR A 185 -11.59 -4.01 -11.41
C THR A 185 -10.62 -5.18 -11.34
N MET A 186 -10.77 -6.12 -12.28
CA MET A 186 -9.88 -7.27 -12.53
C MET A 186 -9.37 -7.30 -13.98
N GLU A 187 -9.51 -6.20 -14.72
CA GLU A 187 -9.16 -6.14 -16.14
C GLU A 187 -7.68 -6.47 -16.35
N ASN A 188 -7.38 -7.33 -17.34
CA ASN A 188 -6.04 -7.84 -17.64
C ASN A 188 -5.36 -8.59 -16.48
N GLY A 189 -6.10 -9.02 -15.45
CA GLY A 189 -5.52 -9.83 -14.38
C GLY A 189 -5.21 -11.25 -14.85
N ASP A 190 -4.12 -11.85 -14.37
CA ASP A 190 -3.83 -13.27 -14.59
C ASP A 190 -4.14 -14.06 -13.31
N PHE A 191 -5.17 -14.89 -13.36
CA PHE A 191 -5.65 -15.70 -12.25
C PHE A 191 -5.41 -17.20 -12.48
N SER A 192 -4.45 -17.56 -13.33
CA SER A 192 -4.13 -18.96 -13.63
C SER A 192 -3.85 -19.71 -12.33
N ASP A 193 -4.45 -20.88 -12.15
CA ASP A 193 -4.33 -21.70 -10.94
C ASP A 193 -4.74 -21.02 -9.61
N ALA A 194 -5.40 -19.85 -9.66
CA ALA A 194 -5.86 -19.18 -8.46
C ALA A 194 -7.00 -19.99 -7.81
N GLN A 195 -6.94 -20.11 -6.48
CA GLN A 195 -7.95 -20.78 -5.69
C GLN A 195 -9.06 -19.80 -5.34
N ILE A 196 -10.17 -19.93 -6.06
CA ILE A 196 -11.38 -19.12 -5.89
C ILE A 196 -12.49 -20.05 -5.37
N PRO A 197 -13.31 -19.64 -4.40
CA PRO A 197 -14.38 -20.49 -3.88
C PRO A 197 -15.35 -20.88 -5.00
N VAL A 198 -15.78 -22.15 -5.01
CA VAL A 198 -16.65 -22.72 -6.06
C VAL A 198 -17.94 -21.92 -6.27
N LYS A 199 -18.46 -21.27 -5.22
CA LYS A 199 -19.66 -20.43 -5.30
C LYS A 199 -19.39 -19.01 -5.82
N THR A 200 -18.14 -18.56 -5.74
CA THR A 200 -17.70 -17.22 -6.14
C THR A 200 -17.35 -17.17 -7.63
N LEU A 201 -16.70 -18.21 -8.15
CA LEU A 201 -16.19 -18.23 -9.51
C LEU A 201 -17.25 -17.93 -10.59
N PRO A 202 -18.48 -18.51 -10.57
CA PRO A 202 -19.49 -18.17 -11.56
C PRO A 202 -19.87 -16.69 -11.55
N LEU A 203 -19.98 -16.09 -10.36
CA LEU A 203 -20.30 -14.68 -10.19
C LEU A 203 -19.16 -13.76 -10.66
N VAL A 204 -17.90 -14.18 -10.47
CA VAL A 204 -16.74 -13.47 -11.02
C VAL A 204 -16.82 -13.48 -12.55
N CYS A 205 -17.10 -14.63 -13.17
CA CYS A 205 -17.19 -14.77 -14.62
C CYS A 205 -18.35 -14.00 -15.28
N GLU A 206 -19.33 -13.55 -14.52
CA GLU A 206 -20.43 -12.69 -14.99
C GLU A 206 -20.05 -11.20 -15.03
N ARG A 207 -18.94 -10.80 -14.41
CA ARG A 207 -18.54 -9.39 -14.36
C ARG A 207 -18.01 -8.89 -15.71
N GLU A 208 -18.36 -7.65 -16.06
CA GLU A 208 -17.97 -7.02 -17.34
C GLU A 208 -16.49 -6.62 -17.44
N ASP A 209 -15.80 -6.57 -16.30
CA ASP A 209 -14.37 -6.24 -16.19
C ASP A 209 -13.47 -7.47 -16.24
N VAL A 210 -14.02 -8.68 -16.25
CA VAL A 210 -13.28 -9.92 -16.49
C VAL A 210 -13.05 -10.08 -17.99
N LYS A 211 -12.04 -9.36 -18.48
CA LYS A 211 -11.65 -9.29 -19.90
C LYS A 211 -10.21 -8.81 -20.05
N GLY A 212 -9.70 -8.97 -21.26
CA GLY A 212 -8.39 -8.44 -21.67
C GLY A 212 -7.26 -9.39 -21.32
N THR A 213 -6.06 -9.04 -21.76
CA THR A 213 -4.88 -9.89 -21.69
C THR A 213 -3.85 -9.27 -20.77
N ASN A 214 -3.32 -10.05 -19.83
CA ASN A 214 -2.30 -9.57 -18.93
C ASN A 214 -1.04 -9.13 -19.71
N PRO A 215 -0.56 -7.88 -19.56
CA PRO A 215 0.56 -7.37 -20.34
C PRO A 215 1.90 -8.01 -19.98
N VAL A 216 2.00 -8.69 -18.83
CA VAL A 216 3.23 -9.33 -18.34
C VAL A 216 3.27 -10.80 -18.78
N THR A 217 2.17 -11.54 -18.61
CA THR A 217 2.14 -12.98 -18.87
C THR A 217 1.57 -13.33 -20.25
N GLY A 218 0.82 -12.44 -20.89
CA GLY A 218 0.16 -12.68 -22.17
C GLY A 218 -1.08 -13.58 -22.08
N VAL A 219 -1.54 -13.91 -20.87
CA VAL A 219 -2.71 -14.77 -20.63
C VAL A 219 -3.99 -13.92 -20.65
N ASP A 220 -5.05 -14.41 -21.29
CA ASP A 220 -6.36 -13.78 -21.22
C ASP A 220 -7.00 -13.95 -19.84
N THR A 221 -7.59 -12.88 -19.31
CA THR A 221 -8.16 -12.82 -17.96
C THR A 221 -9.26 -13.86 -17.79
N ARG A 222 -10.15 -13.99 -18.78
CA ARG A 222 -11.29 -14.90 -18.73
C ARG A 222 -10.85 -16.36 -18.90
N GLU A 223 -9.85 -16.60 -19.76
CA GLU A 223 -9.21 -17.90 -19.91
C GLU A 223 -8.50 -18.35 -18.62
N SER A 224 -7.76 -17.44 -17.96
CA SER A 224 -7.04 -17.73 -16.72
C SER A 224 -7.97 -18.18 -15.58
N LEU A 225 -9.19 -17.64 -15.54
CA LEU A 225 -10.25 -17.99 -14.60
C LEU A 225 -11.03 -19.25 -14.99
N MET A 226 -10.77 -19.82 -16.18
CA MET A 226 -11.53 -20.94 -16.74
C MET A 226 -13.04 -20.68 -16.79
N CYS A 227 -13.44 -19.45 -17.13
CA CYS A 227 -14.85 -19.11 -17.25
C CYS A 227 -15.52 -19.88 -18.41
N PRO A 228 -16.80 -20.29 -18.25
CA PRO A 228 -17.56 -20.96 -19.29
C PRO A 228 -17.98 -20.02 -20.44
#